data_AF-A0A2H6A956-F1
#
_entry.id   AF-A0A2H6A956-F1
#
_cell.length_a   1.000
_cell.length_b   1.000
_cell.length_c   1.000
_cell.angle_alpha   90.00
_cell.angle_beta   90.00
_cell.angle_gamma   90.00
#
_symmetry.space_group_name_H-M   'P 1'
#
loop_
_entity.id
_entity.type
_entity.pdbx_description
1 polymer ?
#
loop_
_entity_poly.entity_id
_entity_poly.type
_entity_poly.pdbx_seq_one_letter_code
_entity_poly.pdbx_strand_id
1 'polypeptide(L)'
;MRKLIIVLSLFFIFEIVFAQSLSVPDPEINQIFLKLMSFVYKLNYFDQKISLAKMEITNPTSKSKFRPASFLELRWNLIFREPLTKSEQTDPDYILPYSWKIALYNFEISNQPLKEDILPFDLRGRYNYRFEIPFNFTPSNKYLWIIELRNNFSNRVLKRAESQTFQIIPFETSQIKLESYNGYLLKLPSKTFDDFEFILITSNQIYFLKAENINLNNFINTFVKVKGRKMPTLNRDLSFIEVVSITPYR
;
A
#
# COMPACT_ATOMS: atom_id res chain seq x y z
N MET A 1 0.57 39.43 -1.06
CA MET A 1 1.62 40.12 -0.26
C MET A 1 1.31 40.21 1.24
N ARG A 2 0.09 40.60 1.68
CA ARG A 2 -0.27 40.64 3.12
C ARG A 2 -0.04 39.34 3.92
N LYS A 3 -0.29 38.16 3.33
CA LYS A 3 -0.07 36.86 3.99
C LYS A 3 1.42 36.49 4.16
N LEU A 4 2.31 37.01 3.31
CA LEU A 4 3.75 36.71 3.38
C LEU A 4 4.44 37.54 4.47
N ILE A 5 3.99 38.78 4.66
CA ILE A 5 4.46 39.67 5.73
C ILE A 5 4.07 39.11 7.10
N ILE A 6 2.86 38.55 7.25
CA ILE A 6 2.40 37.95 8.53
C ILE A 6 3.23 36.71 8.89
N VAL A 7 3.62 35.88 7.91
CA VAL A 7 4.48 34.71 8.15
C VAL A 7 5.91 35.13 8.53
N LEU A 8 6.45 36.16 7.87
CA LEU A 8 7.75 36.76 8.25
C LEU A 8 7.69 37.44 9.63
N SER A 9 6.56 38.05 9.99
CA SER A 9 6.32 38.65 11.31
C SER A 9 6.24 37.58 12.40
N LEU A 10 5.58 36.45 12.11
CA LEU A 10 5.50 35.31 13.03
C LEU A 10 6.87 34.65 13.24
N PHE A 11 7.71 34.57 12.20
CA PHE A 11 9.10 34.11 12.32
C PHE A 11 9.94 35.06 13.19
N PHE A 12 9.80 36.37 13.00
CA PHE A 12 10.49 37.38 13.83
C PHE A 12 10.01 37.38 15.29
N ILE A 13 8.71 37.19 15.54
CA ILE A 13 8.18 37.09 16.90
C ILE A 13 8.63 35.78 17.55
N PHE A 14 8.75 34.68 16.80
CA PHE A 14 9.34 33.44 17.31
C PHE A 14 10.81 33.63 17.71
N GLU A 15 11.62 34.31 16.90
CA GLU A 15 13.01 34.63 17.26
C GLU A 15 13.11 35.55 18.49
N ILE A 16 12.24 36.56 18.60
CA ILE A 16 12.27 37.52 19.72
C ILE A 16 11.79 36.88 21.02
N VAL A 17 10.73 36.04 20.98
CA VAL A 17 10.25 35.33 22.17
C VAL A 17 11.23 34.24 22.59
N PHE A 18 11.90 33.55 21.66
CA PHE A 18 13.01 32.64 21.98
C PHE A 18 14.22 33.38 22.58
N ALA A 19 14.60 34.52 22.01
CA ALA A 19 15.74 35.30 22.48
C ALA A 19 15.52 35.89 23.89
N GLN A 20 14.28 36.22 24.25
CA GLN A 20 13.97 36.75 25.59
C GLN A 20 13.85 35.65 26.66
N SER A 21 13.45 34.41 26.31
CA SER A 21 13.50 33.27 27.24
C SER A 21 14.90 32.67 27.44
N LEU A 22 15.87 33.01 26.58
CA LEU A 22 17.26 32.51 26.61
C LEU A 22 18.18 33.25 27.59
N SER A 23 17.68 34.23 28.35
CA SER A 23 18.49 34.97 29.33
C SER A 23 18.82 34.18 30.61
N VAL A 24 18.27 32.97 30.75
CA VAL A 24 18.71 31.97 31.73
C VAL A 24 19.08 30.70 30.95
N PRO A 25 20.37 30.28 30.94
CA PRO A 25 20.77 29.05 30.26
C PRO A 25 20.30 27.87 31.09
N ASP A 26 19.08 27.41 30.83
CA ASP A 26 18.66 26.09 31.29
C ASP A 26 19.38 25.04 30.43
N PRO A 27 20.27 24.21 31.00
CA PRO A 27 20.99 23.17 30.27
C PRO A 27 20.04 22.23 29.51
N GLU A 28 18.83 22.01 30.01
CA GLU A 28 17.84 21.13 29.38
C GLU A 28 17.25 21.77 28.11
N ILE A 29 16.93 23.07 28.15
CA ILE A 29 16.41 23.81 26.99
C ILE A 29 17.47 23.89 25.88
N ASN A 30 18.73 24.15 26.25
CA ASN A 30 19.85 24.16 25.30
C ASN A 30 20.05 22.79 24.65
N GLN A 31 19.92 21.69 25.41
CA GLN A 31 20.01 20.33 24.86
C GLN A 31 18.86 20.02 23.90
N ILE A 32 17.62 20.42 24.21
CA ILE A 32 16.47 20.25 23.32
C ILE A 32 16.65 21.05 22.03
N PHE A 33 17.08 22.31 22.14
CA PHE A 33 17.34 23.16 20.97
C PHE A 33 18.42 22.56 20.05
N LEU A 34 19.54 22.10 20.62
CA LEU A 34 20.60 21.45 19.86
C LEU A 34 20.14 20.17 19.18
N LYS A 35 19.29 19.36 19.84
CA LYS A 35 18.67 18.17 19.23
C LYS A 35 17.76 18.53 18.06
N LEU A 36 16.92 19.56 18.20
CA LEU A 36 16.06 20.03 17.11
C LEU A 36 16.87 20.55 15.92
N MET A 37 17.90 21.38 16.16
CA MET A 37 18.77 21.88 15.09
C MET A 37 19.54 20.75 14.39
N SER A 38 20.05 19.79 15.17
CA SER A 38 20.69 18.58 14.63
C SER A 38 19.72 17.79 13.74
N PHE A 39 18.48 17.59 14.20
CA PHE A 39 17.44 16.91 13.45
C PHE A 39 17.11 17.62 12.13
N VAL A 40 16.92 18.94 12.14
CA VAL A 40 16.65 19.72 10.93
C VAL A 40 17.81 19.66 9.94
N TYR A 41 19.05 19.77 10.43
CA TYR A 41 20.24 19.64 9.59
C TYR A 41 20.30 18.25 8.93
N LYS A 42 20.07 17.18 9.71
CA LYS A 42 20.01 15.80 9.21
C LYS A 42 18.95 15.64 8.13
N LEU A 43 17.74 16.16 8.33
CA LEU A 43 16.68 16.12 7.32
C LEU A 43 17.09 16.79 6.02
N ASN A 44 17.63 18.01 6.09
CA ASN A 44 18.07 18.74 4.90
C ASN A 44 19.19 17.99 4.16
N TYR A 45 20.13 17.40 4.90
CA TYR A 45 21.21 16.59 4.36
C TYR A 45 20.67 15.38 3.58
N PHE A 46 19.75 14.60 4.17
CA PHE A 46 19.19 13.43 3.51
C PHE A 46 18.25 13.79 2.36
N ASP A 47 17.45 14.86 2.48
CA ASP A 47 16.63 15.37 1.37
C ASP A 47 17.51 15.66 0.15
N GLN A 48 18.66 16.31 0.34
CA GLN A 48 19.63 16.58 -0.73
C GLN A 48 20.25 15.28 -1.29
N LYS A 49 20.75 14.38 -0.43
CA LYS A 49 21.30 13.09 -0.87
C LYS A 49 20.29 12.27 -1.66
N ILE A 50 19.05 12.18 -1.18
CA ILE A 50 17.95 11.48 -1.85
C ILE A 50 17.62 12.14 -3.18
N SER A 51 17.60 13.47 -3.26
CA SER A 51 17.32 14.19 -4.51
C SER A 51 18.32 13.83 -5.63
N LEU A 52 19.57 13.54 -5.26
CA LEU A 52 20.64 13.12 -6.16
C LEU A 52 20.70 11.61 -6.39
N ALA A 53 20.02 10.81 -5.57
CA ALA A 53 19.99 9.37 -5.72
C ALA A 53 19.20 8.93 -6.95
N LYS A 54 19.57 7.78 -7.52
CA LYS A 54 18.86 7.12 -8.61
C LYS A 54 17.90 6.09 -8.03
N MET A 55 16.67 6.09 -8.51
CA MET A 55 15.67 5.08 -8.18
C MET A 55 15.51 4.12 -9.34
N GLU A 56 15.66 2.83 -9.09
CA GLU A 56 15.57 1.78 -10.13
C GLU A 56 14.57 0.72 -9.71
N ILE A 57 13.54 0.53 -10.53
CA ILE A 57 12.57 -0.55 -10.36
C ILE A 57 13.06 -1.74 -11.17
N THR A 58 13.30 -2.85 -10.50
CA THR A 58 13.88 -4.07 -11.09
C THR A 58 12.81 -5.10 -11.45
N ASN A 59 11.66 -5.06 -10.80
CA ASN A 59 10.47 -5.85 -11.13
C ASN A 59 9.24 -5.06 -10.69
N PRO A 60 8.13 -5.05 -11.44
CA PRO A 60 7.87 -5.77 -12.69
C PRO A 60 8.55 -5.17 -13.94
N THR A 61 8.67 -5.98 -14.98
CA THR A 61 9.17 -5.61 -16.32
C THR A 61 8.04 -5.70 -17.35
N SER A 62 8.24 -5.14 -18.54
CA SER A 62 7.30 -5.27 -19.68
C SER A 62 6.97 -6.71 -20.10
N LYS A 63 7.83 -7.67 -19.76
CA LYS A 63 7.62 -9.11 -20.04
C LYS A 63 6.95 -9.84 -18.88
N SER A 64 6.81 -9.21 -17.71
CA SER A 64 6.24 -9.83 -16.52
C SER A 64 4.75 -10.11 -16.74
N LYS A 65 4.35 -11.35 -16.48
CA LYS A 65 2.96 -11.81 -16.54
C LYS A 65 2.59 -12.41 -15.19
N PHE A 66 1.53 -11.88 -14.59
CA PHE A 66 1.04 -12.34 -13.30
C PHE A 66 -0.34 -12.98 -13.45
N ARG A 67 -0.62 -13.92 -12.58
CA ARG A 67 -1.90 -14.63 -12.50
C ARG A 67 -2.70 -14.10 -11.31
N PRO A 68 -4.02 -14.12 -11.36
CA PRO A 68 -4.82 -13.97 -10.15
C PRO A 68 -4.39 -15.00 -9.08
N ALA A 69 -4.55 -14.67 -7.80
CA ALA A 69 -4.02 -15.41 -6.64
C ALA A 69 -2.49 -15.56 -6.56
N SER A 70 -1.73 -15.09 -7.54
CA SER A 70 -0.27 -15.04 -7.42
C SER A 70 0.17 -13.75 -6.73
N PHE A 71 1.37 -13.79 -6.13
CA PHE A 71 1.99 -12.58 -5.60
C PHE A 71 2.60 -11.75 -6.71
N LEU A 72 2.10 -10.53 -6.85
CA LEU A 72 2.73 -9.47 -7.59
C LEU A 72 3.90 -8.93 -6.75
N GLU A 73 5.12 -9.17 -7.23
CA GLU A 73 6.33 -8.65 -6.58
C GLU A 73 6.78 -7.32 -7.20
N LEU A 74 6.88 -6.28 -6.37
CA LEU A 74 7.49 -5.00 -6.70
C LEU A 74 8.86 -4.92 -6.01
N ARG A 75 9.93 -4.75 -6.79
CA ARG A 75 11.29 -4.63 -6.28
C ARG A 75 11.94 -3.37 -6.81
N TRP A 76 12.49 -2.55 -5.92
CA TRP A 76 13.20 -1.34 -6.31
C TRP A 76 14.40 -1.07 -5.41
N ASN A 77 15.35 -0.33 -5.96
CA ASN A 77 16.55 0.11 -5.28
C ASN A 77 16.64 1.63 -5.28
N LEU A 78 17.15 2.18 -4.19
CA LEU A 78 17.59 3.57 -4.10
C LEU A 78 19.12 3.59 -4.06
N ILE A 79 19.73 4.04 -5.15
CA ILE A 79 21.18 4.05 -5.34
C ILE A 79 21.67 5.47 -5.11
N PHE A 80 22.31 5.70 -3.96
CA PHE A 80 22.94 6.98 -3.66
C PHE A 80 24.18 7.19 -4.53
N ARG A 81 24.41 8.44 -4.96
CA ARG A 81 25.61 8.81 -5.72
C ARG A 81 26.89 8.58 -4.89
N GLU A 82 26.81 8.90 -3.60
CA GLU A 82 27.83 8.60 -2.61
C GLU A 82 27.30 7.52 -1.68
N PRO A 83 28.05 6.43 -1.45
CA PRO A 83 27.59 5.36 -0.57
C PRO A 83 27.40 5.89 0.85
N LEU A 84 26.33 5.44 1.49
CA LEU A 84 26.09 5.73 2.90
C LEU A 84 27.14 5.02 3.76
N THR A 85 27.70 5.75 4.71
CA THR A 85 28.60 5.22 5.74
C THR A 85 27.85 4.27 6.67
N LYS A 86 28.59 3.39 7.35
CA LYS A 86 28.00 2.47 8.34
C LYS A 86 27.31 3.24 9.47
N SER A 87 27.91 4.34 9.93
CA SER A 87 27.32 5.21 10.97
C SER A 87 25.97 5.77 10.53
N GLU A 88 25.84 6.27 9.30
CA GLU A 88 24.56 6.77 8.79
C GLU A 88 23.48 5.67 8.73
N GLN A 89 23.85 4.41 8.51
CA GLN A 89 22.90 3.29 8.37
C GLN A 89 22.46 2.66 9.70
N THR A 90 23.29 2.73 10.74
CA THR A 90 23.07 1.99 11.99
C THR A 90 22.76 2.87 13.19
N ASP A 91 22.94 4.18 13.06
CA ASP A 91 22.70 5.11 14.17
C ASP A 91 21.19 5.28 14.43
N PRO A 92 20.69 4.95 15.64
CA PRO A 92 19.28 5.15 15.99
C PRO A 92 18.84 6.62 15.94
N ASP A 93 19.77 7.58 16.04
CA ASP A 93 19.49 9.01 15.88
C ASP A 93 19.35 9.43 14.40
N TYR A 94 19.43 8.48 13.47
CA TYR A 94 19.22 8.65 12.03
C TYR A 94 17.90 8.01 11.55
N ILE A 95 16.94 7.80 12.45
CA ILE A 95 15.57 7.45 12.05
C ILE A 95 14.99 8.62 11.26
N LEU A 96 14.94 8.45 9.94
CA LEU A 96 14.39 9.44 9.03
C LEU A 96 12.87 9.26 8.94
N PRO A 97 12.09 10.35 9.00
CA PRO A 97 10.64 10.32 8.94
C PRO A 97 10.17 10.21 7.50
N TYR A 98 10.69 9.22 6.77
CA TYR A 98 10.36 9.00 5.37
C TYR A 98 9.54 7.74 5.22
N SER A 99 8.71 7.72 4.18
CA SER A 99 7.94 6.53 3.82
C SER A 99 7.83 6.39 2.31
N TRP A 100 7.71 5.13 1.88
CA TRP A 100 7.37 4.81 0.50
C TRP A 100 5.85 4.74 0.39
N LYS A 101 5.27 5.64 -0.39
CA LYS A 101 3.90 5.48 -0.87
C LYS A 101 3.95 4.65 -2.15
N ILE A 102 3.29 3.50 -2.14
CA ILE A 102 3.23 2.58 -3.28
C ILE A 102 1.79 2.51 -3.78
N ALA A 103 1.60 2.59 -5.10
CA ALA A 103 0.27 2.59 -5.70
C ALA A 103 0.25 1.80 -7.01
N LEU A 104 -0.71 0.88 -7.13
CA LEU A 104 -0.95 0.09 -8.34
C LEU A 104 -2.04 0.75 -9.17
N TYR A 105 -1.77 0.92 -10.46
CA TYR A 105 -2.73 1.49 -11.40
C TYR A 105 -3.02 0.52 -12.54
N ASN A 106 -4.22 0.67 -13.07
CA ASN A 106 -4.55 0.31 -14.44
C ASN A 106 -5.37 1.45 -15.06
N PHE A 107 -4.69 2.30 -15.83
CA PHE A 107 -5.29 3.51 -16.40
C PHE A 107 -6.36 3.25 -17.47
N GLU A 108 -6.49 2.02 -17.99
CA GLU A 108 -7.60 1.67 -18.88
C GLU A 108 -8.91 1.44 -18.13
N ILE A 109 -8.83 1.13 -16.84
CA ILE A 109 -9.99 0.78 -16.00
C ILE A 109 -10.40 1.96 -15.13
N SER A 110 -9.43 2.58 -14.47
CA SER A 110 -9.67 3.64 -13.49
C SER A 110 -8.50 4.61 -13.41
N ASN A 111 -8.83 5.88 -13.16
CA ASN A 111 -7.85 6.91 -12.82
C ASN A 111 -7.45 6.87 -11.34
N GLN A 112 -8.12 6.05 -10.53
CA GLN A 112 -7.78 5.83 -9.13
C GLN A 112 -6.87 4.59 -8.97
N PRO A 113 -6.02 4.58 -7.94
CA PRO A 113 -5.19 3.43 -7.63
C PRO A 113 -6.06 2.24 -7.22
N LEU A 114 -5.78 1.07 -7.79
CA LEU A 114 -6.43 -0.19 -7.44
C LEU A 114 -5.96 -0.73 -6.08
N LYS A 115 -4.75 -0.36 -5.69
CA LYS A 115 -4.17 -0.65 -4.38
C LYS A 115 -3.20 0.45 -4.01
N GLU A 116 -3.29 0.94 -2.79
CA GLU A 116 -2.25 1.77 -2.17
C GLU A 116 -1.78 1.14 -0.87
N ASP A 117 -0.51 1.36 -0.53
CA ASP A 117 0.08 1.07 0.77
C ASP A 117 1.21 2.05 1.08
N ILE A 118 1.60 2.11 2.36
CA ILE A 118 2.71 2.90 2.86
C ILE A 118 3.69 1.95 3.54
N LEU A 119 4.97 2.03 3.14
CA LEU A 119 6.03 1.22 3.71
C LEU A 119 7.08 2.11 4.40
N PRO A 120 7.70 1.63 5.49
CA PRO A 120 8.78 2.37 6.13
C PRO A 120 9.98 2.52 5.18
N PHE A 121 10.67 3.65 5.29
CA PHE A 121 11.94 3.87 4.62
C PHE A 121 13.09 3.27 5.42
N ASP A 122 14.03 2.63 4.73
CA ASP A 122 15.27 2.07 5.31
C ASP A 122 16.46 2.46 4.42
N LEU A 123 17.55 2.92 5.01
CA LEU A 123 18.77 3.36 4.33
C LEU A 123 19.55 2.23 3.63
N ARG A 124 19.20 0.96 3.86
CA ARG A 124 19.81 -0.20 3.14
C ARG A 124 19.58 -0.18 1.62
N GLY A 125 18.60 0.59 1.15
CA GLY A 125 18.43 0.94 -0.27
C GLY A 125 17.90 -0.17 -1.18
N ARG A 126 17.51 -1.34 -0.64
CA ARG A 126 16.83 -2.41 -1.40
C ARG A 126 15.47 -2.70 -0.77
N TYR A 127 14.43 -2.68 -1.59
CA TYR A 127 13.06 -2.86 -1.13
C TYR A 127 12.33 -3.90 -1.95
N ASN A 128 11.42 -4.59 -1.28
CA ASN A 128 10.55 -5.58 -1.86
C ASN A 128 9.16 -5.44 -1.25
N TYR A 129 8.15 -5.45 -2.11
CA TYR A 129 6.76 -5.43 -1.73
C TYR A 129 6.01 -6.53 -2.48
N ARG A 130 5.09 -7.20 -1.78
CA ARG A 130 4.29 -8.29 -2.33
C ARG A 130 2.82 -7.98 -2.13
N PHE A 131 2.05 -8.16 -3.19
CA PHE A 131 0.60 -8.01 -3.21
C PHE A 131 -0.03 -9.26 -3.82
N GLU A 132 -0.94 -9.93 -3.10
CA GLU A 132 -1.71 -11.03 -3.68
C GLU A 132 -2.77 -10.44 -4.61
N ILE A 133 -2.75 -10.85 -5.88
CA ILE A 133 -3.67 -10.34 -6.89
C ILE A 133 -5.07 -10.97 -6.65
N PRO A 134 -6.13 -10.17 -6.40
CA PRO A 134 -7.49 -10.68 -6.30
C PRO A 134 -7.98 -11.32 -7.61
N PHE A 135 -8.98 -12.21 -7.55
CA PHE A 135 -9.52 -12.84 -8.77
C PHE A 135 -10.33 -11.87 -9.64
N ASN A 136 -10.84 -10.81 -9.02
CA ASN A 136 -11.65 -9.82 -9.70
C ASN A 136 -10.85 -8.82 -10.55
N PHE A 137 -9.52 -8.81 -10.47
CA PHE A 137 -8.69 -7.91 -11.27
C PHE A 137 -8.89 -8.18 -12.75
N THR A 138 -9.30 -7.16 -13.49
CA THR A 138 -9.57 -7.29 -14.92
C THR A 138 -8.28 -7.60 -15.68
N PRO A 139 -8.25 -8.61 -16.54
CA PRO A 139 -7.08 -8.92 -17.35
C PRO A 139 -6.70 -7.75 -18.27
N SER A 140 -5.44 -7.30 -18.23
CA SER A 140 -4.92 -6.21 -19.08
C SER A 140 -3.38 -6.22 -19.04
N ASN A 141 -2.75 -5.56 -20.03
CA ASN A 141 -1.31 -5.36 -20.14
C ASN A 141 -0.84 -3.96 -19.70
N LYS A 142 -1.73 -3.13 -19.12
CA LYS A 142 -1.46 -1.75 -18.71
C LYS A 142 -1.34 -1.55 -17.21
N TYR A 143 -1.09 -2.61 -16.46
CA TYR A 143 -0.82 -2.47 -15.03
C TYR A 143 0.55 -1.86 -14.82
N LEU A 144 0.68 -0.91 -13.89
CA LEU A 144 1.98 -0.36 -13.48
C LEU A 144 1.97 0.10 -12.04
N TRP A 145 3.15 0.09 -11.41
CA TRP A 145 3.36 0.65 -10.09
C TRP A 145 3.88 2.07 -10.20
N ILE A 146 3.34 2.95 -9.36
CA ILE A 146 3.91 4.26 -9.08
C ILE A 146 4.39 4.23 -7.63
N ILE A 147 5.63 4.63 -7.44
CA ILE A 147 6.29 4.61 -6.14
C ILE A 147 6.81 6.01 -5.83
N GLU A 148 6.51 6.51 -4.64
CA GLU A 148 6.91 7.84 -4.16
C GLU A 148 7.62 7.73 -2.82
N LEU A 149 8.83 8.29 -2.71
CA LEU A 149 9.47 8.53 -1.43
C LEU A 149 8.98 9.87 -0.89
N ARG A 150 8.35 9.87 0.28
CA ARG A 150 7.78 11.07 0.89
C ARG A 150 8.46 11.39 2.21
N ASN A 151 8.59 12.68 2.47
CA ASN A 151 8.87 13.21 3.80
C ASN A 151 7.56 13.32 4.59
N ASN A 152 7.45 12.59 5.70
CA ASN A 152 6.21 12.49 6.47
C ASN A 152 5.85 13.79 7.21
N PHE A 153 6.81 14.66 7.51
CA PHE A 153 6.54 15.95 8.16
C PHE A 153 5.98 16.99 7.17
N SER A 154 6.59 17.09 5.99
CA SER A 154 6.20 18.10 4.99
C SER A 154 5.21 17.56 3.95
N ASN A 155 4.96 16.25 3.95
CA ASN A 155 4.25 15.52 2.90
C ASN A 155 4.83 15.73 1.49
N ARG A 156 6.09 16.18 1.40
CA ARG A 156 6.79 16.45 0.15
C ARG A 156 7.24 15.14 -0.49
N VAL A 157 7.01 15.00 -1.80
CA VAL A 157 7.60 13.93 -2.60
C VAL A 157 9.06 14.26 -2.88
N LEU A 158 9.97 13.43 -2.36
CA LEU A 158 11.42 13.53 -2.55
C LEU A 158 11.88 12.82 -3.83
N LYS A 159 11.27 11.68 -4.13
CA LYS A 159 11.48 10.90 -5.35
C LYS A 159 10.19 10.25 -5.81
N ARG A 160 10.07 10.07 -7.12
CA ARG A 160 8.97 9.37 -7.77
C ARG A 160 9.52 8.53 -8.92
N ALA A 161 9.04 7.31 -9.04
CA ALA A 161 9.34 6.44 -10.17
C ALA A 161 8.11 5.63 -10.56
N GLU A 162 8.07 5.23 -11.84
CA GLU A 162 7.02 4.41 -12.41
C GLU A 162 7.63 3.13 -12.95
N SER A 163 7.01 1.98 -12.70
CA SER A 163 7.45 0.71 -13.27
C SER A 163 7.13 0.69 -14.77
N GLN A 164 7.78 -0.21 -15.50
CA GLN A 164 7.24 -0.59 -16.80
C GLN A 164 5.84 -1.18 -16.63
N THR A 165 4.99 -1.04 -17.66
CA THR A 165 3.68 -1.69 -17.67
C THR A 165 3.85 -3.20 -17.76
N PHE A 166 3.01 -3.97 -17.08
CA PHE A 166 3.04 -5.43 -17.06
C PHE A 166 1.63 -6.02 -17.22
N GLN A 167 1.57 -7.34 -17.38
CA GLN A 167 0.31 -8.03 -17.67
C GLN A 167 -0.22 -8.80 -16.47
N ILE A 168 -1.53 -8.68 -16.23
CA ILE A 168 -2.30 -9.64 -15.42
C ILE A 168 -3.17 -10.44 -16.40
N ILE A 169 -3.02 -11.77 -16.38
CA ILE A 169 -3.71 -12.67 -17.31
C ILE A 169 -5.05 -13.17 -16.73
N PRO A 170 -6.00 -13.62 -17.58
CA PRO A 170 -7.26 -14.19 -17.09
C PRO A 170 -7.07 -15.42 -16.22
N PHE A 171 -7.93 -15.61 -15.21
CA PHE A 171 -7.83 -16.77 -14.31
C PHE A 171 -8.06 -18.10 -15.05
N GLU A 172 -8.81 -18.10 -16.15
CA GLU A 172 -9.04 -19.29 -16.98
C GLU A 172 -7.73 -19.81 -17.57
N THR A 173 -6.82 -18.89 -17.96
CA THR A 173 -5.50 -19.25 -18.49
C THR A 173 -4.51 -19.68 -17.41
N SER A 174 -4.84 -19.44 -16.13
CA SER A 174 -3.92 -19.63 -15.01
C SER A 174 -3.95 -21.04 -14.40
N GLN A 175 -4.86 -21.92 -14.85
CA GLN A 175 -5.08 -23.29 -14.35
C GLN A 175 -5.30 -23.37 -12.83
N ILE A 176 -5.85 -22.32 -12.22
CA ILE A 176 -6.18 -22.34 -10.80
C ILE A 176 -7.29 -23.38 -10.56
N LYS A 177 -7.05 -24.32 -9.65
CA LYS A 177 -8.05 -25.32 -9.26
C LYS A 177 -9.14 -24.62 -8.46
N LEU A 178 -10.28 -24.37 -9.12
CA LEU A 178 -11.49 -23.91 -8.47
C LEU A 178 -12.24 -25.09 -7.87
N GLU A 179 -12.79 -24.89 -6.68
CA GLU A 179 -13.67 -25.87 -6.04
C GLU A 179 -15.12 -25.56 -6.41
N SER A 180 -15.93 -26.61 -6.49
CA SER A 180 -17.37 -26.49 -6.75
C SER A 180 -18.12 -26.83 -5.47
N TYR A 181 -18.99 -25.93 -5.06
CA TYR A 181 -19.80 -26.05 -3.86
C TYR A 181 -21.26 -25.99 -4.25
N ASN A 182 -22.04 -26.97 -3.78
CA ASN A 182 -23.47 -27.02 -3.97
C ASN A 182 -24.12 -26.66 -2.64
N GLY A 183 -25.05 -25.71 -2.66
CA GLY A 183 -25.68 -25.27 -1.43
C GLY A 183 -26.84 -24.32 -1.67
N TYR A 184 -27.44 -23.89 -0.57
CA TYR A 184 -28.49 -22.90 -0.56
C TYR A 184 -27.90 -21.52 -0.26
N LEU A 185 -28.14 -20.55 -1.14
CA LEU A 185 -27.63 -19.20 -0.96
C LEU A 185 -28.62 -18.34 -0.16
N LEU A 186 -28.12 -17.73 0.91
CA LEU A 186 -28.87 -16.77 1.71
C LEU A 186 -28.16 -15.43 1.75
N LYS A 187 -28.96 -14.36 1.83
CA LYS A 187 -28.49 -13.03 2.17
C LYS A 187 -28.60 -12.83 3.67
N LEU A 188 -27.54 -12.31 4.28
CA LEU A 188 -27.54 -11.95 5.69
C LEU A 188 -28.38 -10.67 5.91
N PRO A 189 -29.10 -10.57 7.04
CA PRO A 189 -29.94 -9.41 7.35
C PRO A 189 -29.12 -8.13 7.59
N SER A 190 -27.85 -8.29 7.97
CA SER A 190 -26.88 -7.21 8.14
C SER A 190 -25.50 -7.69 7.70
N LYS A 191 -24.65 -6.76 7.24
CA LYS A 191 -23.22 -7.07 6.98
C LYS A 191 -22.58 -7.64 8.24
N THR A 192 -21.85 -8.73 8.07
CA THR A 192 -21.03 -9.32 9.14
C THR A 192 -19.57 -9.29 8.73
N PHE A 193 -18.67 -9.02 9.69
CA PHE A 193 -17.22 -8.90 9.45
C PHE A 193 -16.91 -7.85 8.36
N ASP A 194 -17.62 -6.72 8.41
CA ASP A 194 -17.56 -5.51 7.57
C ASP A 194 -17.75 -5.67 6.05
N ASP A 195 -17.56 -6.86 5.47
CA ASP A 195 -17.55 -7.06 4.01
C ASP A 195 -18.47 -8.18 3.49
N PHE A 196 -19.04 -9.02 4.36
CA PHE A 196 -19.82 -10.19 3.91
C PHE A 196 -21.33 -9.97 4.04
N GLU A 197 -22.03 -10.13 2.92
CA GLU A 197 -23.49 -10.01 2.82
C GLU A 197 -24.20 -11.33 2.54
N PHE A 198 -23.46 -12.38 2.16
CA PHE A 198 -24.05 -13.63 1.69
C PHE A 198 -23.39 -14.84 2.35
N ILE A 199 -24.19 -15.87 2.60
CA ILE A 199 -23.73 -17.18 3.06
C ILE A 199 -24.23 -18.28 2.12
N LEU A 200 -23.38 -19.28 1.90
CA LEU A 200 -23.73 -20.52 1.22
C LEU A 200 -23.80 -21.64 2.27
N ILE A 201 -25.00 -22.19 2.45
CA ILE A 201 -25.22 -23.35 3.32
C ILE A 201 -25.06 -24.60 2.46
N THR A 202 -23.98 -25.34 2.66
CA THR A 202 -23.77 -26.66 2.03
C THR A 202 -24.22 -27.76 2.98
N SER A 203 -24.17 -29.03 2.55
CA SER A 203 -24.51 -30.17 3.40
C SER A 203 -23.63 -30.30 4.64
N ASN A 204 -22.38 -29.80 4.58
CA ASN A 204 -21.36 -30.09 5.60
C ASN A 204 -20.87 -28.84 6.33
N GLN A 205 -20.99 -27.66 5.74
CA GLN A 205 -20.49 -26.42 6.33
C GLN A 205 -21.19 -25.18 5.76
N ILE A 206 -21.04 -24.07 6.46
CA ILE A 206 -21.50 -22.75 6.03
C ILE A 206 -20.29 -21.97 5.55
N TYR A 207 -20.41 -21.36 4.38
CA TYR A 207 -19.38 -20.49 3.84
C TYR A 207 -19.88 -19.06 3.74
N PHE A 208 -19.04 -18.10 4.12
CA PHE A 208 -19.25 -16.69 3.81
C PHE A 208 -18.75 -16.43 2.37
N LEU A 209 -19.56 -15.74 1.58
CA LEU A 209 -19.25 -15.49 0.18
C LEU A 209 -18.79 -14.05 -0.04
N LYS A 210 -17.68 -13.88 -0.74
CA LYS A 210 -17.25 -12.60 -1.29
C LYS A 210 -17.35 -12.66 -2.82
N ALA A 211 -18.07 -11.71 -3.41
CA ALA A 211 -18.20 -11.57 -4.85
C ALA A 211 -18.14 -10.10 -5.22
N GLU A 212 -17.10 -9.69 -5.94
CA GLU A 212 -16.96 -8.28 -6.37
C GLU A 212 -17.57 -8.05 -7.76
N ASN A 213 -17.52 -9.05 -8.66
CA ASN A 213 -17.99 -8.92 -10.05
C ASN A 213 -19.29 -9.68 -10.35
N ILE A 214 -19.94 -10.25 -9.34
CA ILE A 214 -21.18 -11.03 -9.52
C ILE A 214 -22.23 -10.48 -8.57
N ASN A 215 -23.38 -10.08 -9.12
CA ASN A 215 -24.52 -9.69 -8.30
C ASN A 215 -25.20 -10.93 -7.71
N LEU A 216 -24.79 -11.30 -6.50
CA LEU A 216 -25.34 -12.44 -5.77
C LEU A 216 -26.83 -12.27 -5.40
N ASN A 217 -27.37 -11.04 -5.45
CA ASN A 217 -28.79 -10.82 -5.13
C ASN A 217 -29.73 -11.56 -6.09
N ASN A 218 -29.28 -11.84 -7.32
CA ASN A 218 -30.06 -12.56 -8.32
C ASN A 218 -30.27 -14.05 -8.00
N PHE A 219 -29.60 -14.56 -6.96
CA PHE A 219 -29.58 -15.99 -6.62
C PHE A 219 -30.04 -16.27 -5.18
N ILE A 220 -30.53 -15.24 -4.46
CA ILE A 220 -30.95 -15.36 -3.06
C ILE A 220 -32.07 -16.38 -2.92
N ASN A 221 -32.10 -17.07 -1.78
CA ASN A 221 -33.13 -18.04 -1.40
C ASN A 221 -33.28 -19.18 -2.43
N THR A 222 -32.19 -19.51 -3.12
CA THR A 222 -32.18 -20.51 -4.18
C THR A 222 -31.01 -21.48 -4.00
N PHE A 223 -31.19 -22.72 -4.43
CA PHE A 223 -30.08 -23.67 -4.54
C PHE A 223 -29.18 -23.27 -5.70
N VAL A 224 -27.88 -23.25 -5.44
CA VAL A 224 -26.87 -22.79 -6.39
C VAL A 224 -25.68 -23.74 -6.40
N LYS A 225 -25.00 -23.74 -7.54
CA LYS A 225 -23.65 -24.25 -7.68
C LYS A 225 -22.70 -23.06 -7.77
N VAL A 226 -21.87 -22.91 -6.74
CA VAL A 226 -20.82 -21.89 -6.65
C VAL A 226 -19.52 -22.52 -7.07
N LYS A 227 -18.82 -21.91 -8.02
CA LYS A 227 -17.40 -22.18 -8.26
C LYS A 227 -16.58 -21.04 -7.70
N GLY A 228 -15.60 -21.37 -6.86
CA GLY A 228 -14.77 -20.38 -6.21
C GLY A 228 -13.54 -20.98 -5.55
N ARG A 229 -12.75 -20.13 -4.89
CA ARG A 229 -11.58 -20.53 -4.12
C ARG A 229 -11.87 -20.36 -2.64
N LYS A 230 -11.55 -21.37 -1.82
CA LYS A 230 -11.56 -21.23 -0.37
C LYS A 230 -10.40 -20.32 0.03
N MET A 231 -10.70 -19.22 0.73
CA MET A 231 -9.67 -18.31 1.22
C MET A 231 -9.14 -18.80 2.59
N PRO A 232 -7.83 -18.67 2.86
CA PRO A 232 -7.29 -18.95 4.19
C PRO A 232 -7.84 -17.93 5.19
N THR A 233 -8.16 -18.39 6.39
CA THR A 233 -8.82 -17.59 7.42
C THR A 233 -7.98 -17.60 8.69
N LEU A 234 -7.89 -16.47 9.38
CA LEU A 234 -7.25 -16.41 10.70
C LEU A 234 -8.10 -17.11 11.77
N ASN A 235 -9.42 -17.08 11.60
CA ASN A 235 -10.36 -17.79 12.46
C ASN A 235 -10.70 -19.15 11.86
N ARG A 236 -10.21 -20.22 12.50
CA ARG A 236 -10.37 -21.62 12.06
C ARG A 236 -11.83 -22.05 11.89
N ASP A 237 -12.75 -21.38 12.58
CA ASP A 237 -14.18 -21.71 12.56
C ASP A 237 -14.92 -21.04 11.39
N LEU A 238 -14.29 -20.07 10.72
CA LEU A 238 -14.86 -19.38 9.56
C LEU A 238 -14.26 -19.91 8.26
N SER A 239 -15.12 -20.18 7.30
CA SER A 239 -14.73 -20.56 5.93
C SER A 239 -15.25 -19.53 4.94
N PHE A 240 -14.36 -18.97 4.13
CA PHE A 240 -14.70 -17.98 3.09
C PHE A 240 -14.51 -18.58 1.70
N ILE A 241 -15.39 -18.21 0.78
CA ILE A 241 -15.24 -18.49 -0.66
C ILE A 241 -15.25 -17.16 -1.42
N GLU A 242 -14.20 -16.93 -2.20
CA GLU A 242 -14.22 -15.92 -3.25
C GLU A 242 -14.93 -16.52 -4.48
N VAL A 243 -16.08 -15.96 -4.82
CA VAL A 243 -16.97 -16.48 -5.87
C VAL A 243 -16.44 -16.03 -7.23
N VAL A 244 -16.15 -17.01 -8.08
CA VAL A 244 -15.71 -16.78 -9.47
C VAL A 244 -16.84 -16.98 -10.46
N SER A 245 -17.75 -17.93 -10.19
CA SER A 245 -19.01 -18.06 -10.93
C SER A 245 -20.08 -18.72 -10.06
N ILE A 246 -21.34 -18.43 -10.38
CA ILE A 246 -22.50 -18.98 -9.70
C ILE A 246 -23.58 -19.32 -10.72
N THR A 247 -24.22 -20.47 -10.55
CA THR A 247 -25.35 -20.90 -11.39
C THR A 247 -26.46 -21.48 -10.52
N PRO A 248 -27.75 -21.25 -10.85
CA PRO A 248 -28.85 -21.91 -10.15
C PRO A 248 -28.75 -23.43 -10.35
N TYR A 249 -29.12 -24.19 -9.33
CA TYR A 249 -29.43 -25.60 -9.49
C TYR A 249 -30.71 -25.70 -10.34
N ARG A 250 -30.61 -26.33 -11.51
CA ARG A 250 -31.78 -26.77 -12.28
C ARG A 250 -32.17 -28.17 -11.84
#